data_AF-R5CAP4-F1
#
_entry.id   AF-R5CAP4-F1
#
_cell.length_a   1.000
_cell.length_b   1.000
_cell.length_c   1.000
_cell.angle_alpha   90.00
_cell.angle_beta   90.00
_cell.angle_gamma   90.00
#
_symmetry.space_group_name_H-M   'P 1'
#
loop_
_entity.id
_entity.type
_entity.pdbx_description
1 polymer ?
#
loop_
_entity_poly.entity_id
_entity_poly.type
_entity_poly.pdbx_seq_one_letter_code
_entity_poly.pdbx_strand_id
1 'polypeptide(L)'
;MSINLDRRKKFCLYINAITAKNDTTAVAAGVFDETDKYYIPTYKQWLREMELCLKSASKVYDLSKLFDIDTFLPYLSDAAVLASNNLVANFKPKRDGLYSYSDIAKSIEMTPLIGDLNKILDEYGVEVDEVYCEGGWFPIDSDEFIKKYNISKTLKASYDIIGIPVKFHLKKQDEGHANKTAPSEQRR
;
A
#
# COMPACT_ATOMS: atom_id res chain seq x y z
N MET A 1 12.91 -10.39 -1.12
CA MET A 1 12.17 -9.76 -2.22
C MET A 1 11.49 -8.50 -1.72
N SER A 2 11.54 -7.40 -2.48
CA SER A 2 10.71 -6.20 -2.23
C SER A 2 9.71 -6.05 -3.36
N ILE A 3 8.69 -5.21 -3.18
CA ILE A 3 7.74 -4.82 -4.22
C ILE A 3 7.56 -3.31 -4.20
N ASN A 4 7.55 -2.66 -5.36
CA ASN A 4 7.31 -1.22 -5.45
C ASN A 4 5.94 -0.92 -6.08
N LEU A 5 5.14 -0.07 -5.44
CA LEU A 5 3.83 0.32 -5.96
C LEU A 5 3.96 1.76 -6.49
N ASP A 6 4.19 1.90 -7.80
CA ASP A 6 4.25 3.21 -8.49
C ASP A 6 3.01 3.40 -9.38
N ARG A 7 2.33 4.54 -9.24
CA ARG A 7 1.18 4.95 -10.08
C ARG A 7 1.53 5.98 -11.17
N ARG A 8 2.79 6.42 -11.29
CA ARG A 8 3.22 7.37 -12.35
C ARG A 8 3.35 6.73 -13.71
N LYS A 9 3.37 5.41 -13.77
CA LYS A 9 3.33 4.66 -15.02
C LYS A 9 1.90 4.22 -15.29
N LYS A 10 1.61 3.89 -16.55
CA LYS A 10 0.31 3.35 -17.00
C LYS A 10 -0.16 2.11 -16.20
N PHE A 11 0.76 1.49 -15.47
CA PHE A 11 0.53 0.39 -14.54
C PHE A 11 0.30 0.95 -13.14
N CYS A 12 -0.79 0.53 -12.47
CA CYS A 12 -1.08 0.93 -11.09
C CYS A 12 -0.22 0.17 -10.03
N LEU A 13 0.60 -0.79 -10.47
CA LEU A 13 1.46 -1.61 -9.61
C LEU A 13 2.73 -2.03 -10.37
N TYR A 14 3.91 -1.84 -9.76
CA TYR A 14 5.21 -2.19 -10.35
C TYR A 14 5.97 -3.20 -9.49
N ILE A 15 5.57 -4.47 -9.55
CA ILE A 15 6.26 -5.53 -8.81
C ILE A 15 7.67 -5.75 -9.39
N ASN A 16 8.66 -5.08 -8.79
CA ASN A 16 10.07 -5.37 -8.93
C ASN A 16 10.48 -6.35 -7.83
N ALA A 17 10.42 -7.65 -8.11
CA ALA A 17 10.98 -8.64 -7.21
C ALA A 17 12.51 -8.54 -7.22
N ILE A 18 13.07 -7.66 -6.40
CA ILE A 18 14.54 -7.54 -6.26
C ILE A 18 15.03 -8.78 -5.50
N THR A 19 15.48 -9.79 -6.25
CA THR A 19 16.13 -11.00 -5.70
C THR A 19 17.64 -10.81 -5.53
N ALA A 20 18.22 -9.82 -6.23
CA ALA A 20 19.57 -9.30 -6.10
C ALA A 20 19.59 -7.81 -6.52
N LYS A 21 20.58 -7.01 -6.08
CA LYS A 21 20.68 -5.54 -6.33
C LYS A 21 20.54 -5.09 -7.80
N ASN A 22 20.60 -6.01 -8.77
CA ASN A 22 20.62 -5.73 -10.20
C ASN A 22 19.44 -6.38 -10.97
N ASP A 23 18.46 -6.97 -10.27
CA ASP A 23 17.32 -7.64 -10.91
C ASP A 23 16.19 -6.65 -11.20
N THR A 24 15.96 -6.34 -12.48
CA THR A 24 14.92 -5.42 -12.97
C THR A 24 13.76 -6.14 -13.65
N THR A 25 13.54 -7.43 -13.34
CA THR A 25 12.52 -8.24 -14.02
C THR A 25 11.12 -7.81 -13.57
N ALA A 26 10.48 -6.98 -14.39
CA ALA A 26 9.15 -6.45 -14.17
C ALA A 26 8.07 -7.46 -14.60
N VAL A 27 7.09 -7.72 -13.73
CA VAL A 27 5.89 -8.48 -14.11
C VAL A 27 4.75 -7.49 -14.33
N ALA A 28 4.42 -7.24 -15.59
CA ALA A 28 3.21 -6.49 -16.00
C ALA A 28 2.16 -7.48 -16.52
N ALA A 29 0.94 -7.40 -16.01
CA ALA A 29 -0.19 -8.17 -16.55
C ALA A 29 -0.85 -7.38 -17.71
N GLY A 30 -0.59 -7.79 -18.96
CA GLY A 30 -1.38 -7.38 -20.14
C GLY A 30 -0.68 -6.49 -21.19
N VAL A 31 -1.18 -6.55 -22.43
CA VAL A 31 -0.75 -5.75 -23.61
C VAL A 31 -1.78 -4.66 -23.88
N PHE A 32 -1.52 -3.37 -23.66
CA PHE A 32 -2.53 -2.33 -23.96
C PHE A 32 -1.96 -0.96 -24.38
N ASP A 33 -2.80 -0.25 -25.15
CA ASP A 33 -2.56 0.86 -26.10
C ASP A 33 -2.43 2.25 -25.45
N GLU A 34 -1.46 3.07 -25.87
CA GLU A 34 -0.96 4.29 -25.20
C GLU A 34 -1.89 5.52 -25.30
N THR A 35 -3.12 5.35 -25.78
CA THR A 35 -4.04 6.45 -26.09
C THR A 35 -5.11 6.75 -25.02
N ASP A 36 -5.22 5.96 -23.95
CA ASP A 36 -6.27 6.15 -22.95
C ASP A 36 -5.87 7.04 -21.76
N LYS A 37 -6.79 7.95 -21.40
CA LYS A 37 -6.78 8.73 -20.16
C LYS A 37 -6.41 7.80 -19.00
N TYR A 38 -5.34 8.11 -18.27
CA TYR A 38 -4.86 7.30 -17.15
C TYR A 38 -6.02 6.91 -16.22
N TYR A 39 -6.28 5.60 -16.10
CA TYR A 39 -7.28 5.07 -15.19
C TYR A 39 -6.84 5.35 -13.74
N ILE A 40 -7.74 5.90 -12.93
CA ILE A 40 -7.48 6.28 -11.53
C ILE A 40 -8.35 5.39 -10.64
N PRO A 41 -7.79 4.32 -10.03
CA PRO A 41 -8.57 3.40 -9.23
C PRO A 41 -8.99 4.04 -7.91
N THR A 42 -10.21 3.73 -7.49
CA THR A 42 -10.64 3.87 -6.09
C THR A 42 -9.77 3.02 -5.17
N TYR A 43 -9.80 3.28 -3.86
CA TYR A 43 -9.07 2.48 -2.87
C TYR A 43 -9.38 0.98 -2.97
N LYS A 44 -10.66 0.61 -3.11
CA LYS A 44 -11.08 -0.80 -3.27
C LYS A 44 -10.56 -1.44 -4.56
N GLN A 45 -10.59 -0.70 -5.67
CA GLN A 45 -10.04 -1.19 -6.94
C GLN A 45 -8.53 -1.38 -6.86
N TRP A 46 -7.83 -0.49 -6.15
CA TRP A 46 -6.40 -0.60 -5.93
C TRP A 46 -6.02 -1.83 -5.10
N LEU A 47 -6.74 -2.11 -4.00
CA LEU A 47 -6.53 -3.35 -3.24
C LEU A 47 -6.73 -4.59 -4.12
N ARG A 48 -7.76 -4.58 -4.97
CA ARG A 48 -8.03 -5.67 -5.91
C ARG A 48 -6.91 -5.84 -6.94
N GLU A 49 -6.39 -4.74 -7.48
CA GLU A 49 -5.26 -4.78 -8.42
C GLU A 49 -3.99 -5.31 -7.76
N MET A 50 -3.73 -4.93 -6.51
CA MET A 50 -2.62 -5.46 -5.73
C MET A 50 -2.73 -6.97 -5.54
N GLU A 51 -3.89 -7.46 -5.13
CA GLU A 51 -4.18 -8.90 -5.00
C GLU A 51 -3.93 -9.65 -6.32
N LEU A 52 -4.45 -9.12 -7.44
CA LEU A 52 -4.27 -9.73 -8.77
C LEU A 52 -2.80 -9.78 -9.21
N CYS A 53 -2.04 -8.71 -8.95
CA CYS A 53 -0.63 -8.67 -9.32
C CYS A 53 0.20 -9.62 -8.45
N LEU A 54 -0.04 -9.69 -7.15
CA LEU A 54 0.64 -10.65 -6.26
C LEU A 54 0.31 -12.09 -6.66
N LYS A 55 -0.95 -12.39 -6.99
CA LYS A 55 -1.37 -13.69 -7.50
C LYS A 55 -0.72 -14.05 -8.84
N SER A 56 -0.42 -13.06 -9.67
CA SER A 56 0.34 -13.28 -10.89
C SER A 56 1.82 -13.53 -10.59
N ALA A 57 2.41 -12.75 -9.67
CA ALA A 57 3.80 -12.86 -9.26
C ALA A 57 4.10 -14.19 -8.55
N SER A 58 3.16 -14.73 -7.76
CA SER A 58 3.32 -15.99 -7.03
C SER A 58 3.52 -17.21 -7.93
N LYS A 59 3.18 -17.11 -9.22
CA LYS A 59 3.44 -18.16 -10.23
C LYS A 59 4.92 -18.29 -10.59
N VAL A 60 5.69 -17.24 -10.36
CA VAL A 60 7.11 -17.14 -10.73
C VAL A 60 7.99 -17.05 -9.48
N TYR A 61 7.47 -16.47 -8.41
CA TYR A 61 8.22 -16.10 -7.23
C TYR A 61 7.63 -16.72 -5.96
N ASP A 62 8.51 -17.11 -5.04
CA ASP A 62 8.14 -17.51 -3.69
C ASP A 62 7.84 -16.27 -2.83
N LEU A 63 6.56 -15.88 -2.78
CA LEU A 63 6.12 -14.70 -2.04
C LEU A 63 6.18 -14.87 -0.51
N SER A 64 6.42 -16.07 0.02
CA SER A 64 6.72 -16.25 1.46
C SER A 64 8.06 -15.63 1.88
N LYS A 65 8.86 -15.20 0.89
CA LYS A 65 10.14 -14.46 1.06
C LYS A 65 10.01 -12.97 0.78
N LEU A 66 8.78 -12.46 0.67
CA LEU A 66 8.52 -11.02 0.57
C LEU A 66 8.90 -10.37 1.91
N PHE A 67 9.77 -9.37 1.87
CA PHE A 67 10.21 -8.66 3.07
C PHE A 67 9.71 -7.23 3.11
N ASP A 68 9.59 -6.53 1.97
CA ASP A 68 9.16 -5.12 1.94
C ASP A 68 8.17 -4.83 0.83
N ILE A 69 7.28 -3.87 1.08
CA ILE A 69 6.45 -3.21 0.09
C ILE A 69 6.70 -1.70 0.16
N ASP A 70 7.24 -1.13 -0.91
CA ASP A 70 7.50 0.30 -1.06
C ASP A 70 6.37 0.97 -1.86
N THR A 71 5.95 2.16 -1.46
CA THR A 71 4.94 2.95 -2.19
C THR A 71 5.11 4.44 -1.91
N PHE A 72 4.32 5.26 -2.58
CA PHE A 72 4.16 6.68 -2.26
C PHE A 72 2.76 6.88 -1.67
N LEU A 73 2.65 7.48 -0.49
CA LEU A 73 1.38 7.56 0.27
C LEU A 73 0.20 8.09 -0.58
N PRO A 74 0.34 9.17 -1.37
CA PRO A 74 -0.68 9.63 -2.32
C PRO A 74 -1.27 8.58 -3.25
N TYR A 75 -0.53 7.53 -3.58
CA TYR A 75 -1.02 6.45 -4.44
C TYR A 75 -2.02 5.53 -3.73
N LEU A 76 -2.09 5.61 -2.41
CA LEU A 76 -2.99 4.82 -1.57
C LEU A 76 -4.39 5.46 -1.42
N SER A 77 -4.69 6.50 -2.21
CA SER A 77 -6.03 7.07 -2.36
C SER A 77 -6.65 7.46 -1.00
N ASP A 78 -7.82 6.92 -0.65
CA ASP A 78 -8.53 7.12 0.62
C ASP A 78 -7.62 6.97 1.87
N ALA A 79 -6.66 6.05 1.85
CA ALA A 79 -5.74 5.85 2.97
C ALA A 79 -4.83 7.07 3.19
N ALA A 80 -4.44 7.79 2.12
CA ALA A 80 -3.66 9.03 2.23
C ALA A 80 -4.45 10.13 2.92
N VAL A 81 -5.75 10.24 2.62
CA VAL A 81 -6.67 11.20 3.25
C VAL A 81 -6.84 10.88 4.73
N LEU A 82 -7.09 9.62 5.05
CA LEU A 82 -7.23 9.17 6.44
C LEU A 82 -5.95 9.38 7.25
N ALA A 83 -4.79 9.01 6.69
CA ALA A 83 -3.51 9.20 7.35
C ALA A 83 -3.20 10.67 7.61
N SER A 84 -3.55 11.57 6.68
CA SER A 84 -3.35 13.01 6.84
C SER A 84 -4.27 13.61 7.92
N ASN A 85 -5.55 13.23 7.92
CA ASN A 85 -6.48 13.63 8.98
C ASN A 85 -6.05 13.10 10.36
N ASN A 86 -5.62 11.84 10.43
CA ASN A 86 -5.11 11.23 11.66
C ASN A 86 -3.85 11.95 12.16
N LEU A 87 -2.95 12.35 11.26
CA LEU A 87 -1.71 13.02 11.65
C LEU A 87 -1.99 14.34 12.37
N VAL A 88 -2.83 15.18 11.76
CA VAL A 88 -3.15 16.51 12.30
C VAL A 88 -3.98 16.39 13.60
N ALA A 89 -4.86 15.40 13.68
CA ALA A 89 -5.71 15.20 14.86
C ALA A 89 -4.93 14.71 16.09
N ASN A 90 -3.86 13.92 15.91
CA ASN A 90 -3.22 13.19 17.01
C ASN A 90 -1.78 13.65 17.30
N PHE A 91 -1.13 14.36 16.38
CA PHE A 91 0.28 14.72 16.50
C PHE A 91 0.49 16.21 16.27
N LYS A 92 1.61 16.73 16.78
CA LYS A 92 2.00 18.13 16.60
C LYS A 92 3.26 18.19 15.74
N PRO A 93 3.34 19.13 14.79
CA PRO A 93 4.56 19.34 14.04
C PRO A 93 5.69 19.82 14.97
N LYS A 94 6.93 19.58 14.54
CA LYS A 94 8.12 20.13 15.18
C LYS A 94 8.21 21.65 14.93
N ARG A 95 9.23 22.29 15.51
CA ARG A 95 9.42 23.76 15.45
C ARG A 95 9.57 24.31 14.03
N ASP A 96 10.03 23.49 13.10
CA ASP A 96 10.16 23.79 11.67
C ASP A 96 8.83 23.63 10.90
N GLY A 97 7.74 23.29 11.59
CA GLY A 97 6.43 23.03 10.98
C GLY A 97 6.30 21.62 10.41
N LEU A 98 7.33 20.77 10.51
CA LEU A 98 7.33 19.45 9.92
C LEU A 98 6.97 18.36 10.93
N TYR A 99 6.17 17.38 10.50
CA TYR A 99 5.92 16.18 11.30
C TYR A 99 7.12 15.24 11.26
N SER A 100 7.33 14.48 12.35
CA SER A 100 8.35 13.43 12.36
C SER A 100 7.91 12.24 11.51
N TYR A 101 8.87 11.52 10.92
CA TYR A 101 8.55 10.29 10.17
C TYR A 101 7.83 9.24 11.01
N SER A 102 8.14 9.15 12.31
CA SER A 102 7.46 8.23 13.23
C SER A 102 5.99 8.62 13.43
N ASP A 103 5.68 9.92 13.53
CA ASP A 103 4.29 10.37 13.67
C ASP A 103 3.48 10.12 12.40
N ILE A 104 4.11 10.32 11.22
CA ILE A 104 3.50 10.01 9.92
C ILE A 104 3.24 8.50 9.79
N ALA A 105 4.22 7.65 10.13
CA ALA A 105 4.04 6.20 10.12
C ALA A 105 2.89 5.76 11.03
N LYS A 106 2.83 6.26 12.26
CA LYS A 106 1.74 5.98 13.20
C LYS A 106 0.38 6.45 12.66
N SER A 107 0.32 7.58 11.97
CA SER A 107 -0.96 8.06 11.40
C SER A 107 -1.48 7.14 10.28
N ILE A 108 -0.58 6.49 9.55
CA ILE A 108 -0.91 5.45 8.55
C ILE A 108 -1.40 4.17 9.26
N GLU A 109 -0.74 3.76 10.34
CA GLU A 109 -1.16 2.60 11.16
C GLU A 109 -2.57 2.76 11.74
N MET A 110 -3.00 4.00 11.99
CA MET A 110 -4.36 4.32 12.43
C MET A 110 -5.43 4.19 11.32
N THR A 111 -5.05 3.85 10.09
CA THR A 111 -5.99 3.61 8.98
C THR A 111 -6.32 2.11 8.83
N PRO A 112 -7.38 1.74 8.09
CA PRO A 112 -7.66 0.34 7.78
C PRO A 112 -6.61 -0.35 6.87
N LEU A 113 -5.66 0.40 6.31
CA LEU A 113 -4.75 -0.06 5.27
C LEU A 113 -3.97 -1.33 5.65
N ILE A 114 -3.40 -1.38 6.85
CA ILE A 114 -2.61 -2.54 7.30
C ILE A 114 -3.49 -3.79 7.36
N GLY A 115 -4.70 -3.67 7.91
CA GLY A 115 -5.65 -4.77 7.96
C GLY A 115 -6.08 -5.23 6.57
N ASP A 116 -6.24 -4.32 5.62
CA ASP A 116 -6.58 -4.66 4.23
C ASP A 116 -5.40 -5.29 3.48
N LEU A 117 -4.17 -4.82 3.71
CA LEU A 117 -2.95 -5.43 3.18
C LEU A 117 -2.75 -6.84 3.73
N ASN A 118 -2.90 -7.03 5.04
CA ASN A 118 -2.73 -8.35 5.67
C ASN A 118 -3.74 -9.38 5.14
N LYS A 119 -4.97 -8.99 4.80
CA LYS A 119 -5.93 -9.90 4.14
C LYS A 119 -5.43 -10.40 2.78
N ILE A 120 -4.70 -9.57 2.03
CA ILE A 120 -4.12 -9.96 0.75
C ILE A 120 -2.85 -10.81 0.96
N LEU A 121 -2.05 -10.47 1.98
CA LEU A 121 -0.76 -11.12 2.26
C LEU A 121 -0.90 -12.49 2.94
N ASP A 122 -2.03 -12.75 3.59
CA ASP A 122 -2.35 -14.02 4.27
C ASP A 122 -2.16 -15.24 3.35
N GLU A 123 -2.51 -15.12 2.06
CA GLU A 123 -2.32 -16.19 1.06
C GLU A 123 -0.83 -16.60 0.89
N TYR A 124 0.10 -15.75 1.31
CA TYR A 124 1.54 -15.95 1.17
C TYR A 124 2.25 -16.18 2.51
N GLY A 125 1.53 -16.28 3.63
CA GLY A 125 2.09 -16.56 4.96
C GLY A 125 2.96 -15.43 5.52
N VAL A 126 2.72 -14.18 5.07
CA VAL A 126 3.41 -12.99 5.56
C VAL A 126 2.42 -11.93 5.99
N GLU A 127 2.85 -11.04 6.88
CA GLU A 127 2.06 -9.92 7.38
C GLU A 127 2.93 -8.69 7.57
N VAL A 128 2.31 -7.51 7.56
CA VAL A 128 2.98 -6.25 7.89
C VAL A 128 3.43 -6.27 9.35
N ASP A 129 4.72 -6.04 9.56
CA ASP A 129 5.36 -5.92 10.88
C ASP A 129 5.49 -4.45 11.30
N GLU A 130 5.98 -3.60 10.40
CA GLU A 130 6.27 -2.19 10.69
C GLU A 130 6.01 -1.30 9.46
N VAL A 131 5.58 -0.06 9.72
CA VAL A 131 5.47 1.01 8.71
C VAL A 131 6.62 1.99 8.89
N TYR A 132 7.37 2.25 7.81
CA TYR A 132 8.46 3.21 7.80
C TYR A 132 8.21 4.31 6.76
N CYS A 133 8.67 5.51 7.06
CA CYS A 133 8.56 6.69 6.21
C CYS A 133 9.94 7.30 6.02
N GLU A 134 10.29 7.65 4.77
CA GLU A 134 11.60 8.20 4.44
C GLU A 134 11.55 9.26 3.35
N GLY A 135 12.65 9.99 3.18
CA GLY A 135 12.80 10.99 2.13
C GLY A 135 12.07 12.30 2.40
N GLY A 136 11.99 13.15 1.38
CA GLY A 136 11.26 14.41 1.48
C GLY A 136 9.76 14.17 1.57
N TRP A 137 9.10 14.83 2.52
CA TRP A 137 7.64 14.92 2.51
C TRP A 137 7.19 16.33 2.17
N PHE A 138 6.06 16.44 1.46
CA PHE A 138 5.50 17.71 1.05
C PHE A 138 3.97 17.71 1.17
N PRO A 139 3.36 18.86 1.50
CA PRO A 139 1.91 19.00 1.48
C PRO A 139 1.40 19.03 0.04
N ILE A 140 0.24 18.41 -0.18
CA ILE A 140 -0.51 18.43 -1.44
C ILE A 140 -1.88 19.04 -1.13
N ASP A 141 -2.27 20.06 -1.89
CA ASP A 141 -3.58 20.69 -1.73
C ASP A 141 -4.70 19.65 -1.78
N SER A 142 -5.57 19.67 -0.77
CA SER A 142 -6.59 18.64 -0.61
C SER A 142 -7.62 18.64 -1.73
N ASP A 143 -7.97 19.81 -2.26
CA ASP A 143 -8.94 19.94 -3.34
C ASP A 143 -8.35 19.45 -4.67
N GLU A 144 -7.07 19.78 -4.94
CA GLU A 144 -6.33 19.24 -6.07
C GLU A 144 -6.23 17.71 -5.97
N PHE A 145 -5.90 17.19 -4.78
CA PHE A 145 -5.82 15.77 -4.54
C PHE A 145 -7.18 15.08 -4.80
N ILE A 146 -8.27 15.58 -4.24
CA ILE A 146 -9.61 14.99 -4.43
C ILE A 146 -10.08 15.09 -5.89
N LYS A 147 -9.73 16.15 -6.63
CA LYS A 147 -10.03 16.25 -8.07
C LYS A 147 -9.23 15.25 -8.90
N LYS A 148 -7.99 15.02 -8.51
CA LYS A 148 -7.05 14.15 -9.23
C LYS A 148 -7.28 12.68 -8.93
N TYR A 149 -7.63 12.32 -7.69
CA TYR A 149 -7.79 10.94 -7.26
C TYR A 149 -9.25 10.56 -7.11
N ASN A 150 -9.58 9.29 -7.37
CA ASN A 150 -10.94 8.77 -7.24
C ASN A 150 -11.26 8.44 -5.77
N ILE A 151 -11.35 9.50 -4.95
CA ILE A 151 -11.55 9.44 -3.51
C ILE A 151 -13.02 9.18 -3.20
N SER A 152 -13.30 8.38 -2.16
CA SER A 152 -14.68 8.18 -1.71
C SER A 152 -15.37 9.51 -1.42
N LYS A 153 -16.60 9.69 -1.93
CA LYS A 153 -17.41 10.89 -1.69
C LYS A 153 -17.76 11.13 -0.22
N THR A 154 -17.61 10.10 0.62
CA THR A 154 -17.85 10.18 2.06
C THR A 154 -16.62 10.65 2.84
N LEU A 155 -15.44 10.65 2.21
CA LEU A 155 -14.19 11.11 2.81
C LEU A 155 -14.05 12.62 2.60
N LYS A 156 -13.82 13.33 3.71
CA LYS A 156 -13.45 14.74 3.67
C LYS A 156 -11.99 14.85 4.07
N ALA A 157 -11.17 15.43 3.20
CA ALA A 157 -9.88 15.94 3.60
C ALA A 157 -10.12 17.26 4.35
N SER A 158 -9.65 17.36 5.59
CA SER A 158 -9.76 18.60 6.37
C SER A 158 -8.46 19.41 6.34
N TYR A 159 -7.42 18.86 5.72
CA TYR A 159 -6.06 19.38 5.68
C TYR A 159 -5.38 18.92 4.39
N ASP A 160 -4.23 19.53 4.08
CA ASP A 160 -3.35 19.09 3.01
C ASP A 160 -2.99 17.60 3.16
N ILE A 161 -2.88 16.93 2.02
CA ILE A 161 -2.51 15.52 1.95
C ILE A 161 -0.99 15.39 2.00
N ILE A 162 -0.49 14.48 2.82
CA ILE A 162 0.94 14.23 2.95
C ILE A 162 1.43 13.43 1.75
N GLY A 163 2.34 14.02 0.97
CA GLY A 163 3.12 13.31 -0.03
C GLY A 163 4.42 12.80 0.56
N ILE A 164 4.55 11.49 0.76
CA ILE A 164 5.79 10.86 1.29
C ILE A 164 5.96 9.42 0.78
N PRO A 165 7.21 8.98 0.53
CA PRO A 165 7.54 7.55 0.40
C PRO A 165 7.24 6.76 1.69
N VAL A 166 6.62 5.60 1.54
CA VAL A 166 6.24 4.70 2.63
C VAL A 166 6.75 3.29 2.32
N LYS A 167 7.26 2.62 3.34
CA LYS A 167 7.64 1.21 3.29
C LYS A 167 6.85 0.42 4.32
N PHE A 168 6.37 -0.75 3.93
CA PHE A 168 5.78 -1.75 4.82
C PHE A 168 6.76 -2.91 4.93
N HIS A 169 7.42 -3.01 6.08
CA HIS A 169 8.22 -4.18 6.42
C HIS A 169 7.30 -5.34 6.75
N LEU A 170 7.63 -6.51 6.23
CA LEU A 170 6.86 -7.73 6.37
C LEU A 170 7.64 -8.78 7.16
N LYS A 171 6.91 -9.56 7.94
CA LYS A 171 7.41 -10.75 8.61
C LYS A 171 6.62 -11.98 8.20
N LYS A 172 7.17 -13.15 8.48
CA LYS A 172 6.41 -14.40 8.39
C LYS A 172 5.38 -14.44 9.51
N GLN A 173 4.20 -14.95 9.20
CA GLN A 173 3.21 -15.27 10.21
C GLN A 173 3.70 -16.45 11.06
N ASP A 174 3.44 -16.40 12.36
CA ASP A 174 3.71 -17.54 13.24
C ASP A 174 2.81 -18.73 12.84
N GLU A 175 3.38 -19.95 12.83
CA GLU A 175 2.73 -21.20 12.36
C GLU A 175 1.40 -21.53 13.07
N GLY A 176 1.02 -20.80 14.12
CA GLY A 176 -0.25 -20.91 14.84
C GLY A 176 -1.48 -20.33 14.11
N HIS A 177 -1.31 -19.60 13.00
CA HIS A 177 -2.45 -18.98 12.28
C HIS A 177 -3.11 -19.88 11.23
N ALA A 178 -2.47 -20.98 10.82
CA ALA A 178 -2.91 -21.82 9.69
C ALA A 178 -4.15 -22.72 9.95
N ASN A 179 -4.79 -22.66 11.12
CA ASN A 179 -5.78 -23.66 11.54
C ASN A 179 -7.19 -23.12 11.86
N LYS A 180 -7.71 -22.16 11.08
CA LYS A 180 -9.10 -21.68 11.26
C LYS A 180 -10.03 -21.83 10.04
N THR A 181 -9.62 -22.57 9.01
CA THR A 181 -10.47 -22.76 7.83
C THR A 181 -10.42 -24.20 7.30
N ALA A 182 -10.78 -25.15 8.14
CA ALA A 182 -11.28 -26.45 7.67
C ALA A 182 -12.58 -26.77 8.43
N PRO A 183 -13.75 -26.83 7.76
CA PRO A 183 -14.95 -27.38 8.37
C PRO A 183 -14.68 -28.86 8.65
N SER A 184 -14.77 -29.26 9.91
CA SER A 184 -14.75 -30.66 10.30
C SER A 184 -15.89 -31.39 9.60
N GLU A 185 -15.55 -32.28 8.65
CA GLU A 185 -16.48 -33.28 8.14
C GLU A 185 -16.97 -34.14 9.32
N GLN A 186 -18.20 -33.90 9.76
CA GLN A 186 -18.91 -34.86 10.59
C GLN A 186 -19.33 -36.03 9.70
N ARG A 187 -18.57 -37.12 9.79
CA ARG A 187 -19.03 -38.44 9.37
C ARG A 187 -20.26 -38.83 10.19
N ARG A 188 -21.37 -39.10 9.50
CA ARG A 188 -22.44 -40.00 9.96
C ARG A 188 -22.79 -40.92 8.81
#